data_AF-A0AA39P585-F1
#
_entry.id   AF-A0AA39P585-F1
#
_cell.length_a   1.000
_cell.length_b   1.000
_cell.length_c   1.000
_cell.angle_alpha   90.00
_cell.angle_beta   90.00
_cell.angle_gamma   90.00
#
_symmetry.space_group_name_H-M   'P 1'
#
loop_
_entity.id
_entity.type
_entity.pdbx_description
1 polymer ?
#
loop_
_entity_poly.entity_id
_entity_poly.type
_entity_poly.pdbx_seq_one_letter_code
_entity_poly.pdbx_strand_id
1 'polypeptide(L)'
;MNRRLRRRYPVSTVVGRTATSLSEIKDLMDIILETPINIPRIMSLVDIYLSQFSIPATFDRVTHSTMLLKIHVCIRGIYRIVLQSPSFRTDNDVHSQVMTFWPRLAPWCMYIMHYMVVEYADFVNSVAPDHLDYFANTPTYAVQYMYEMISLDEVKETLAVSFPGLLINMTNAWIVAVEEHVPVCNFLYISMRKWLQDDDQSAYGDISRTINTIPMPRLMGCLVRIISCVQERPVPIPWDVLRNNLVMFFLLCSENHQFRLHSLLKHSVPWICRLVTHIRHYLDKYPEEMERGAQHFTVSFAYLAPALEGAPEWIIQAVENRLLVSLAWYSKNGHRLSLPQDLNMLAARRLFELVASNTIWRSVLRPTFRSLRQVDFSFLDDDPGDRNTSFLLEKWKLLRSAVDVRWEFRCIFRQEAYDVCMNTECHTLPSPDRNGRMLRCTGCGSEFCSTTCQRHSKAHKSFCVRQRQRRKEGYPEDPKPREFHFLQCAVQYYYVTKEEHINAQEEKFSQEHGNGTVGVICLNFTSYPVDVSVGVFETYRYITFESEAQWSARWEEANENRGSETGGRLLLTIIPCGRRPLTKLQWIENASDIAV
;
A
#
# COMPACT_ATOMS: atom_id res chain seq x y z
N MET A 1 13.80 -7.28 -23.66
CA MET A 1 13.90 -8.09 -24.90
C MET A 1 13.59 -9.53 -24.55
N ASN A 2 12.46 -10.05 -25.03
CA ASN A 2 12.26 -11.46 -25.36
C ASN A 2 11.19 -11.49 -26.45
N ARG A 3 11.61 -11.81 -27.68
CA ARG A 3 10.74 -11.99 -28.84
C ARG A 3 9.89 -13.24 -28.58
N ARG A 4 8.67 -13.08 -28.02
CA ARG A 4 7.65 -14.12 -28.15
C ARG A 4 7.20 -14.14 -29.60
N LEU A 5 7.58 -15.23 -30.29
CA LEU A 5 7.16 -15.54 -31.65
C LEU A 5 5.63 -15.47 -31.73
N ARG A 6 5.10 -14.42 -32.37
CA ARG A 6 3.73 -14.37 -32.89
C ARG A 6 3.61 -15.46 -33.96
N ARG A 7 3.38 -16.72 -33.57
CA ARG A 7 2.91 -17.74 -34.49
C ARG A 7 1.47 -17.40 -34.85
N ARG A 8 1.27 -16.81 -36.03
CA ARG A 8 -0.04 -16.82 -36.70
C ARG A 8 -0.34 -18.29 -37.02
N TYR A 9 -1.27 -18.89 -36.29
CA TYR A 9 -1.72 -20.24 -36.56
C TYR A 9 -2.83 -20.24 -37.63
N PRO A 10 -2.85 -21.21 -38.56
CA PRO A 10 -3.84 -21.28 -39.62
C PRO A 10 -5.21 -21.66 -39.06
N VAL A 11 -6.24 -20.92 -39.49
CA VAL A 11 -7.63 -20.98 -39.00
C VAL A 11 -8.41 -22.18 -39.57
N SER A 12 -7.88 -22.94 -40.53
CA SER A 12 -8.74 -23.65 -41.50
C SER A 12 -9.01 -25.15 -41.29
N THR A 13 -8.60 -25.80 -40.20
CA THR A 13 -8.81 -27.26 -40.03
C THR A 13 -9.71 -27.67 -38.85
N VAL A 14 -10.22 -26.72 -38.08
CA VAL A 14 -10.97 -26.97 -36.82
C VAL A 14 -12.49 -27.06 -37.02
N VAL A 15 -13.02 -26.62 -38.17
CA VAL A 15 -14.46 -26.34 -38.36
C VAL A 15 -15.35 -27.59 -38.44
N GLY A 16 -14.84 -28.74 -38.92
CA GLY A 16 -15.66 -29.93 -39.18
C GLY A 16 -15.94 -30.84 -37.98
N ARG A 17 -14.98 -31.01 -37.05
CA ARG A 17 -15.14 -31.85 -35.83
C ARG A 17 -15.76 -31.10 -34.65
N THR A 18 -15.74 -29.77 -34.68
CA THR A 18 -16.29 -28.94 -33.61
C THR A 18 -17.82 -28.85 -33.67
N ALA A 19 -18.43 -28.82 -34.86
CA ALA A 19 -19.87 -28.62 -35.04
C ALA A 19 -20.76 -29.68 -34.35
N THR A 20 -20.45 -30.98 -34.44
CA THR A 20 -21.21 -32.06 -33.80
C THR A 20 -21.00 -32.14 -32.28
N SER A 21 -19.79 -31.81 -31.80
CA SER A 21 -19.56 -31.69 -30.35
C SER A 21 -20.30 -30.50 -29.75
N LEU A 22 -20.55 -29.44 -30.52
CA LEU A 22 -21.22 -28.23 -30.04
C LEU A 22 -22.73 -28.40 -29.90
N SER A 23 -23.39 -29.17 -30.79
CA SER A 23 -24.80 -29.51 -30.61
C SER A 23 -25.00 -30.34 -29.34
N GLU A 24 -24.13 -31.32 -29.08
CA GLU A 24 -24.16 -32.10 -27.85
C GLU A 24 -23.99 -31.20 -26.62
N ILE A 25 -23.01 -30.28 -26.60
CA ILE A 25 -22.81 -29.35 -25.48
C ILE A 25 -24.03 -28.44 -25.29
N LYS A 26 -24.65 -27.98 -26.37
CA LYS A 26 -25.87 -27.15 -26.28
C LYS A 26 -27.02 -27.92 -25.64
N ASP A 27 -27.26 -29.16 -26.06
CA ASP A 27 -28.30 -30.01 -25.48
C ASP A 27 -28.05 -30.26 -23.98
N LEU A 28 -26.79 -30.50 -23.60
CA LEU A 28 -26.40 -30.65 -22.18
C LEU A 28 -26.61 -29.36 -21.38
N MET A 29 -26.32 -28.21 -22.00
CA MET A 29 -26.57 -26.91 -21.39
C MET A 29 -28.06 -26.63 -21.20
N ASP A 30 -28.91 -27.00 -22.16
CA ASP A 30 -30.36 -26.88 -22.04
C ASP A 30 -30.90 -27.73 -20.88
N ILE A 31 -30.35 -28.93 -20.68
CA ILE A 31 -30.64 -29.76 -19.49
C ILE A 31 -30.24 -29.05 -18.20
N ILE A 32 -29.03 -28.48 -18.15
CA ILE A 32 -28.51 -27.81 -16.95
C ILE A 32 -29.22 -26.50 -16.65
N LEU A 33 -29.81 -25.84 -17.64
CA LEU A 33 -30.49 -24.55 -17.50
C LEU A 33 -32.03 -24.67 -17.39
N GLU A 34 -32.57 -25.89 -17.49
CA GLU A 34 -33.99 -26.20 -17.33
C GLU A 34 -34.56 -25.61 -16.01
N THR A 35 -35.76 -25.03 -16.05
CA THR A 35 -36.41 -24.46 -14.86
C THR A 35 -37.82 -25.07 -14.73
N PRO A 36 -38.14 -25.76 -13.62
CA PRO A 36 -37.38 -25.88 -12.37
C PRO A 36 -36.13 -26.78 -12.48
N ILE A 37 -35.20 -26.64 -11.53
CA ILE A 37 -33.91 -27.38 -11.52
C ILE A 37 -34.17 -28.88 -11.36
N ASN A 38 -33.76 -29.68 -12.34
CA ASN A 38 -33.86 -31.14 -12.30
C ASN A 38 -32.59 -31.76 -11.67
N ILE A 39 -32.53 -31.79 -10.33
CA ILE A 39 -31.37 -32.25 -9.56
C ILE A 39 -30.93 -33.68 -9.93
N PRO A 40 -31.80 -34.70 -9.97
CA PRO A 40 -31.39 -36.07 -10.28
C PRO A 40 -30.75 -36.20 -11.67
N ARG A 41 -31.30 -35.48 -12.66
CA ARG A 41 -30.79 -35.48 -14.03
C ARG A 41 -29.41 -34.83 -14.12
N ILE A 42 -29.20 -33.71 -13.42
CA ILE A 42 -27.89 -33.04 -13.36
C ILE A 42 -26.86 -33.93 -12.66
N MET A 43 -27.20 -34.54 -11.52
CA MET A 43 -26.29 -35.43 -10.79
C MET A 43 -25.86 -36.65 -11.62
N SER A 44 -26.81 -37.30 -12.29
CA SER A 44 -26.51 -38.45 -13.17
C SER A 44 -25.57 -38.06 -14.31
N LEU A 45 -25.81 -36.91 -14.94
CA LEU A 45 -24.98 -36.38 -16.01
C LEU A 45 -23.55 -36.10 -15.53
N VAL A 46 -23.42 -35.46 -14.36
CA VAL A 46 -22.12 -35.16 -13.76
C VAL A 46 -21.34 -36.44 -13.44
N ASP A 47 -22.00 -37.43 -12.86
CA ASP A 47 -21.36 -38.70 -12.51
C ASP A 47 -20.84 -39.45 -13.75
N ILE A 48 -21.63 -39.49 -14.84
CA ILE A 48 -21.23 -40.10 -16.10
C ILE A 48 -19.96 -39.46 -16.64
N TYR A 49 -19.94 -38.13 -16.77
CA TYR A 49 -18.79 -37.45 -17.41
C TYR A 49 -17.56 -37.42 -16.52
N LEU A 50 -17.71 -37.26 -15.20
CA LEU A 50 -16.56 -37.34 -14.28
C LEU A 50 -16.01 -38.76 -14.16
N SER A 51 -16.74 -39.79 -14.58
CA SER A 51 -16.24 -41.17 -14.63
C SER A 51 -15.53 -41.47 -15.95
N GLN A 52 -15.86 -40.74 -17.02
CA GLN A 52 -15.27 -40.90 -18.34
C GLN A 52 -13.93 -40.18 -18.52
N PHE A 53 -13.72 -39.07 -17.82
CA PHE A 53 -12.57 -38.20 -18.04
C PHE A 53 -11.59 -38.23 -16.88
N SER A 54 -10.31 -38.40 -17.21
CA SER A 54 -9.19 -38.19 -16.31
C SER A 54 -8.47 -36.88 -16.65
N ILE A 55 -7.82 -36.28 -15.65
CA ILE A 55 -7.08 -35.03 -15.83
C ILE A 55 -5.85 -35.30 -16.69
N PRO A 56 -5.68 -34.59 -17.82
CA PRO A 56 -4.50 -34.76 -18.64
C PRO A 56 -3.23 -34.26 -17.93
N ALA A 57 -2.09 -34.86 -18.24
CA ALA A 57 -0.79 -34.37 -17.74
C ALA A 57 -0.38 -33.03 -18.38
N THR A 58 -0.82 -32.77 -19.62
CA THR A 58 -0.51 -31.55 -20.39
C THR A 58 -1.78 -30.99 -21.04
N PHE A 59 -1.73 -29.76 -21.55
CA PHE A 59 -2.85 -29.16 -22.27
C PHE A 59 -2.61 -29.16 -23.79
N ASP A 60 -3.42 -29.92 -24.51
CA ASP A 60 -3.57 -29.81 -25.96
C ASP A 60 -4.99 -29.31 -26.30
N ARG A 61 -5.05 -28.19 -27.02
CA ARG A 61 -6.31 -27.53 -27.33
C ARG A 61 -7.21 -28.41 -28.20
N VAL A 62 -6.67 -29.08 -29.20
CA VAL A 62 -7.48 -29.77 -30.21
C VAL A 62 -8.10 -31.03 -29.60
N THR A 63 -7.36 -31.74 -28.77
CA THR A 63 -7.83 -32.96 -28.13
C THR A 63 -8.67 -32.69 -26.88
N HIS A 64 -8.37 -31.64 -26.10
CA HIS A 64 -9.03 -31.43 -24.80
C HIS A 64 -10.21 -30.46 -24.84
N SER A 65 -10.46 -29.74 -25.94
CA SER A 65 -11.56 -28.75 -26.00
C SER A 65 -12.94 -29.36 -25.70
N THR A 66 -13.31 -30.48 -26.34
CA THR A 66 -14.62 -31.13 -26.13
C THR A 66 -14.77 -31.65 -24.70
N MET A 67 -13.71 -32.24 -24.16
CA MET A 67 -13.68 -32.71 -22.78
C MET A 67 -13.88 -31.54 -21.79
N LEU A 68 -13.16 -30.43 -21.97
CA LEU A 68 -13.27 -29.26 -21.10
C LEU A 68 -14.65 -28.60 -21.18
N LEU A 69 -15.31 -28.64 -22.34
CA LEU A 69 -16.70 -28.18 -22.46
C LEU A 69 -17.67 -29.08 -21.66
N LYS A 70 -17.46 -30.41 -21.66
CA LYS A 70 -18.25 -31.33 -20.83
C LYS A 70 -17.97 -31.15 -19.34
N ILE A 71 -16.72 -30.91 -18.96
CA ILE A 71 -16.35 -30.57 -17.58
C ILE A 71 -16.94 -29.21 -17.17
N HIS A 72 -16.94 -28.21 -18.05
CA HIS A 72 -17.60 -26.92 -17.84
C HIS A 72 -19.09 -27.11 -17.52
N VAL A 73 -19.78 -27.91 -18.32
CA VAL A 73 -21.17 -28.31 -18.12
C VAL A 73 -21.33 -28.92 -16.72
N CYS A 74 -20.49 -29.89 -16.32
CA CYS A 74 -20.54 -30.49 -14.99
C CYS A 74 -20.36 -29.47 -13.85
N ILE A 75 -19.33 -28.61 -13.94
CA ILE A 75 -19.05 -27.54 -12.96
C ILE A 75 -20.27 -26.63 -12.82
N ARG A 76 -20.82 -26.17 -13.96
CA ARG A 76 -21.98 -25.27 -13.99
C ARG A 76 -23.23 -25.92 -13.41
N GLY A 77 -23.45 -27.21 -13.67
CA GLY A 77 -24.58 -27.97 -13.12
C GLY A 77 -24.55 -28.05 -11.60
N ILE A 78 -23.41 -28.46 -11.02
CA ILE A 78 -23.27 -28.52 -9.57
C ILE A 78 -23.31 -27.12 -8.95
N TYR A 79 -22.61 -26.14 -9.53
CA TYR A 79 -22.67 -24.74 -9.11
C TYR A 79 -24.11 -24.23 -9.03
N ARG A 80 -24.94 -24.56 -10.03
CA ARG A 80 -26.35 -24.17 -10.06
C ARG A 80 -27.15 -24.82 -8.93
N ILE A 81 -26.94 -26.12 -8.64
CA ILE A 81 -27.62 -26.80 -7.53
C ILE A 81 -27.26 -26.10 -6.21
N VAL A 82 -25.98 -25.88 -5.95
CA VAL A 82 -25.48 -25.29 -4.70
C VAL A 82 -26.03 -23.88 -4.48
N LEU A 83 -26.05 -23.05 -5.54
CA LEU A 83 -26.43 -21.65 -5.42
C LEU A 83 -27.95 -21.41 -5.51
N GLN A 84 -28.65 -22.14 -6.37
CA GLN A 84 -30.03 -21.82 -6.77
C GLN A 84 -31.09 -22.81 -6.28
N SER A 85 -30.69 -24.00 -5.82
CA SER A 85 -31.65 -25.00 -5.33
C SER A 85 -31.88 -24.85 -3.82
N PRO A 86 -33.12 -24.57 -3.36
CA PRO A 86 -33.44 -24.62 -1.93
C PRO A 86 -33.15 -25.99 -1.32
N SER A 87 -33.37 -27.07 -2.09
CA SER A 87 -33.16 -28.44 -1.66
C SER A 87 -31.73 -28.73 -1.22
N PHE A 88 -30.72 -28.04 -1.78
CA PHE A 88 -29.34 -28.24 -1.34
C PHE A 88 -29.15 -27.93 0.15
N ARG A 89 -29.88 -26.95 0.69
CA ARG A 89 -29.78 -26.56 2.11
C ARG A 89 -30.77 -27.27 3.03
N THR A 90 -31.85 -27.84 2.48
CA THR A 90 -32.95 -28.42 3.27
C THR A 90 -33.05 -29.93 3.20
N ASP A 91 -32.46 -30.55 2.18
CA ASP A 91 -32.48 -31.98 1.93
C ASP A 91 -31.08 -32.56 2.11
N ASN A 92 -30.89 -33.32 3.19
CA ASN A 92 -29.61 -33.92 3.55
C ASN A 92 -29.11 -34.94 2.51
N ASP A 93 -30.01 -35.62 1.79
CA ASP A 93 -29.63 -36.60 0.77
C ASP A 93 -29.09 -35.89 -0.46
N VAL A 94 -29.75 -34.79 -0.86
CA VAL A 94 -29.26 -33.92 -1.94
C VAL A 94 -27.92 -33.30 -1.58
N HIS A 95 -27.79 -32.76 -0.36
CA HIS A 95 -26.54 -32.19 0.14
C HIS A 95 -25.42 -33.23 0.07
N SER A 96 -25.59 -34.39 0.71
CA SER A 96 -24.59 -35.46 0.74
C SER A 96 -24.18 -35.93 -0.67
N GLN A 97 -25.14 -36.10 -1.59
CA GLN A 97 -24.84 -36.49 -2.97
C GLN A 97 -24.04 -35.42 -3.71
N VAL A 98 -24.42 -34.14 -3.62
CA VAL A 98 -23.64 -33.04 -4.22
C VAL A 98 -22.21 -33.03 -3.69
N MET A 99 -22.07 -33.26 -2.39
CA MET A 99 -20.79 -33.25 -1.69
C MET A 99 -19.85 -34.39 -2.11
N THR A 100 -20.35 -35.44 -2.76
CA THR A 100 -19.49 -36.47 -3.34
C THR A 100 -18.76 -36.04 -4.62
N PHE A 101 -19.22 -34.98 -5.29
CA PHE A 101 -18.65 -34.53 -6.57
C PHE A 101 -17.49 -33.55 -6.42
N TRP A 102 -17.44 -32.75 -5.35
CA TRP A 102 -16.43 -31.71 -5.24
C TRP A 102 -14.98 -32.25 -5.22
N PRO A 103 -14.62 -33.40 -4.60
CA PRO A 103 -13.25 -33.91 -4.65
C PRO A 103 -12.81 -34.30 -6.06
N ARG A 104 -13.77 -34.64 -6.93
CA ARG A 104 -13.56 -34.99 -8.34
C ARG A 104 -13.47 -33.73 -9.21
N LEU A 105 -14.21 -32.68 -8.87
CA LEU A 105 -14.25 -31.42 -9.62
C LEU A 105 -13.12 -30.44 -9.25
N ALA A 106 -12.64 -30.44 -8.01
CA ALA A 106 -11.57 -29.55 -7.57
C ALA A 106 -10.28 -29.71 -8.40
N PRO A 107 -9.78 -30.93 -8.68
CA PRO A 107 -8.65 -31.13 -9.58
C PRO A 107 -8.86 -30.56 -10.99
N TRP A 108 -10.08 -30.65 -11.54
CA TRP A 108 -10.42 -30.05 -12.83
C TRP A 108 -10.39 -28.52 -12.78
N CYS A 109 -10.89 -27.92 -11.70
CA CYS A 109 -10.81 -26.47 -11.50
C CYS A 109 -9.36 -26.00 -11.43
N MET A 110 -8.49 -26.76 -10.75
CA MET A 110 -7.05 -26.52 -10.69
C MET A 110 -6.39 -26.61 -12.06
N TYR A 111 -6.70 -27.65 -12.83
CA TYR A 111 -6.22 -27.82 -14.20
C TYR A 111 -6.64 -26.66 -15.11
N ILE A 112 -7.92 -26.24 -15.03
CA ILE A 112 -8.46 -25.10 -15.77
C ILE A 112 -7.75 -23.80 -15.37
N MET A 113 -7.57 -23.52 -14.08
CA MET A 113 -6.86 -22.32 -13.63
C MET A 113 -5.40 -22.32 -14.12
N HIS A 114 -4.69 -23.44 -14.01
CA HIS A 114 -3.31 -23.53 -14.44
C HIS A 114 -3.18 -23.31 -15.96
N TYR A 115 -3.88 -24.09 -16.77
CA TYR A 115 -3.68 -24.04 -18.20
C TYR A 115 -4.42 -22.86 -18.85
N MET A 116 -5.68 -22.62 -18.52
CA MET A 116 -6.48 -21.60 -19.20
C MET A 116 -6.28 -20.18 -18.64
N VAL A 117 -5.81 -20.03 -17.40
CA VAL A 117 -5.53 -18.71 -16.80
C VAL A 117 -4.04 -18.42 -16.69
N VAL A 118 -3.18 -19.39 -16.33
CA VAL A 118 -1.74 -19.11 -16.13
C VAL A 118 -0.93 -19.29 -17.42
N GLU A 119 -1.09 -20.41 -18.13
CA GLU A 119 -0.25 -20.71 -19.30
C GLU A 119 -0.79 -20.13 -20.62
N TYR A 120 -2.10 -20.16 -20.84
CA TYR A 120 -2.74 -19.84 -22.12
C TYR A 120 -3.74 -18.67 -22.03
N ALA A 121 -3.55 -17.71 -21.12
CA ALA A 121 -4.42 -16.52 -20.98
C ALA A 121 -4.60 -15.74 -22.28
N ASP A 122 -3.49 -15.44 -22.98
CA ASP A 122 -3.48 -14.75 -24.28
C ASP A 122 -4.45 -15.41 -25.28
N PHE A 123 -4.47 -16.75 -25.27
CA PHE A 123 -5.31 -17.51 -26.16
C PHE A 123 -6.79 -17.33 -25.79
N VAL A 124 -7.17 -17.50 -24.52
CA VAL A 124 -8.56 -17.36 -24.05
C VAL A 124 -9.13 -15.99 -24.44
N ASN A 125 -8.35 -14.92 -24.33
CA ASN A 125 -8.77 -13.57 -24.71
C ASN A 125 -8.84 -13.32 -26.23
N SER A 126 -8.12 -14.11 -27.04
CA SER A 126 -8.05 -13.94 -28.49
C SER A 126 -9.18 -14.64 -29.27
N VAL A 127 -10.02 -15.41 -28.58
CA VAL A 127 -11.09 -16.18 -29.21
C VAL A 127 -12.28 -15.27 -29.51
N ALA A 128 -12.65 -15.17 -30.80
CA ALA A 128 -13.75 -14.33 -31.30
C ALA A 128 -15.16 -14.81 -30.84
N PRO A 129 -16.18 -13.92 -30.83
CA PRO A 129 -17.40 -14.06 -30.02
C PRO A 129 -18.36 -15.18 -30.43
N ASP A 130 -18.38 -15.59 -31.70
CA ASP A 130 -19.61 -16.22 -32.21
C ASP A 130 -19.74 -17.73 -31.91
N HIS A 131 -18.66 -18.42 -31.51
CA HIS A 131 -18.65 -19.90 -31.45
C HIS A 131 -17.97 -20.54 -30.23
N LEU A 132 -17.41 -19.75 -29.31
CA LEU A 132 -16.58 -20.24 -28.18
C LEU A 132 -16.89 -19.58 -26.83
N ASP A 133 -18.02 -18.88 -26.70
CA ASP A 133 -18.45 -18.25 -25.44
C ASP A 133 -18.44 -19.24 -24.26
N TYR A 134 -18.86 -20.49 -24.47
CA TYR A 134 -18.82 -21.51 -23.41
C TYR A 134 -17.38 -21.85 -22.98
N PHE A 135 -16.46 -21.96 -23.94
CA PHE A 135 -15.06 -22.29 -23.66
C PHE A 135 -14.32 -21.14 -22.99
N ALA A 136 -14.58 -19.90 -23.42
CA ALA A 136 -14.02 -18.69 -22.83
C ALA A 136 -14.53 -18.46 -21.38
N ASN A 137 -15.75 -18.91 -21.08
CA ASN A 137 -16.33 -18.81 -19.74
C ASN A 137 -15.92 -19.96 -18.79
N THR A 138 -15.28 -21.02 -19.28
CA THR A 138 -14.83 -22.15 -18.45
C THR A 138 -14.00 -21.74 -17.23
N PRO A 139 -12.99 -20.85 -17.36
CA PRO A 139 -12.23 -20.38 -16.20
C PRO A 139 -13.10 -19.62 -15.18
N THR A 140 -14.05 -18.82 -15.66
CA THR A 140 -14.96 -18.05 -14.79
C THR A 140 -15.82 -18.96 -13.92
N TYR A 141 -16.46 -19.96 -14.53
CA TYR A 141 -17.29 -20.92 -13.77
C TYR A 141 -16.45 -21.81 -12.87
N ALA A 142 -15.23 -22.19 -13.27
CA ALA A 142 -14.33 -22.96 -12.41
C ALA A 142 -13.96 -22.18 -11.14
N VAL A 143 -13.62 -20.89 -11.26
CA VAL A 143 -13.28 -20.05 -10.10
C VAL A 143 -14.52 -19.74 -9.25
N GLN A 144 -15.69 -19.46 -9.87
CA GLN A 144 -16.95 -19.27 -9.15
C GLN A 144 -17.38 -20.53 -8.38
N TYR A 145 -17.24 -21.71 -8.98
CA TYR A 145 -17.50 -22.96 -8.30
C TYR A 145 -16.56 -23.15 -7.11
N MET A 146 -15.26 -22.93 -7.30
CA MET A 146 -14.29 -22.98 -6.19
C MET A 146 -14.63 -21.98 -5.09
N TYR A 147 -15.08 -20.77 -5.43
CA TYR A 147 -15.55 -19.79 -4.45
C TYR A 147 -16.69 -20.33 -3.56
N GLU A 148 -17.75 -20.87 -4.16
CA GLU A 148 -18.90 -21.40 -3.41
C GLU A 148 -18.50 -22.61 -2.56
N MET A 149 -17.65 -23.48 -3.11
CA MET A 149 -17.14 -24.65 -2.40
C MET A 149 -16.30 -24.27 -1.18
N ILE A 150 -15.37 -23.32 -1.33
CA ILE A 150 -14.56 -22.80 -0.21
C ILE A 150 -15.42 -22.12 0.87
N SER A 151 -16.64 -21.70 0.51
CA SER A 151 -17.58 -21.08 1.45
C SER A 151 -18.35 -22.10 2.31
N LEU A 152 -18.14 -23.40 2.09
CA LEU A 152 -18.65 -24.49 2.92
C LEU A 152 -17.52 -25.01 3.83
N ASP A 153 -17.70 -24.91 5.15
CA ASP A 153 -16.64 -25.24 6.14
C ASP A 153 -16.08 -26.66 5.98
N GLU A 154 -16.96 -27.65 5.80
CA GLU A 154 -16.59 -29.06 5.57
C GLU A 154 -15.74 -29.28 4.29
N VAL A 155 -15.98 -28.47 3.26
CA VAL A 155 -15.20 -28.53 2.00
C VAL A 155 -13.86 -27.83 2.20
N LYS A 156 -13.85 -26.68 2.87
CA LYS A 156 -12.64 -25.91 3.13
C LYS A 156 -11.61 -26.75 3.89
N GLU A 157 -12.02 -27.42 4.96
CA GLU A 157 -11.15 -28.32 5.74
C GLU A 157 -10.56 -29.43 4.87
N THR A 158 -11.40 -30.08 4.05
CA THR A 158 -10.95 -31.20 3.23
C THR A 158 -10.06 -30.73 2.06
N LEU A 159 -10.35 -29.56 1.47
CA LEU A 159 -9.51 -28.95 0.43
C LEU A 159 -8.13 -28.59 0.98
N ALA A 160 -8.03 -28.10 2.23
CA ALA A 160 -6.76 -27.75 2.84
C ALA A 160 -5.83 -28.96 2.98
N VAL A 161 -6.38 -30.13 3.31
CA VAL A 161 -5.63 -31.39 3.40
C VAL A 161 -5.31 -31.97 2.02
N SER A 162 -6.30 -31.97 1.13
CA SER A 162 -6.20 -32.69 -0.16
C SER A 162 -5.46 -31.89 -1.24
N PHE A 163 -5.42 -30.57 -1.13
CA PHE A 163 -4.84 -29.67 -2.12
C PHE A 163 -4.00 -28.55 -1.47
N PRO A 164 -2.87 -28.89 -0.80
CA PRO A 164 -2.03 -27.91 -0.10
C PRO A 164 -1.42 -26.82 -1.02
N GLY A 165 -1.47 -27.00 -2.35
CA GLY A 165 -1.04 -26.01 -3.34
C GLY A 165 -2.16 -25.14 -3.94
N LEU A 166 -3.39 -25.21 -3.41
CA LEU A 166 -4.54 -24.48 -3.95
C LEU A 166 -4.33 -22.96 -3.89
N LEU A 167 -3.95 -22.43 -2.73
CA LEU A 167 -3.76 -20.99 -2.54
C LEU A 167 -2.59 -20.43 -3.38
N ILE A 168 -1.54 -21.22 -3.57
CA ILE A 168 -0.41 -20.92 -4.46
C ILE A 168 -0.89 -20.76 -5.90
N ASN A 169 -1.68 -21.72 -6.39
CA ASN A 169 -2.21 -21.69 -7.76
C ASN A 169 -3.22 -20.56 -7.97
N MET A 170 -4.08 -20.28 -6.98
CA MET A 170 -5.01 -19.15 -7.04
C MET A 170 -4.27 -17.80 -7.07
N THR A 171 -3.21 -17.66 -6.27
CA THR A 171 -2.37 -16.46 -6.26
C THR A 171 -1.68 -16.25 -7.60
N ASN A 172 -1.09 -17.31 -8.17
CA ASN A 172 -0.50 -17.28 -9.51
C ASN A 172 -1.54 -16.93 -10.58
N ALA A 173 -2.69 -17.59 -10.57
CA ALA A 173 -3.78 -17.32 -11.51
C ALA A 173 -4.28 -15.88 -11.39
N TRP A 174 -4.34 -15.31 -10.19
CA TRP A 174 -4.77 -13.93 -10.00
C TRP A 174 -3.79 -12.95 -10.64
N ILE A 175 -2.48 -13.16 -10.45
CA ILE A 175 -1.42 -12.34 -11.05
C ILE A 175 -1.53 -12.34 -12.58
N VAL A 176 -1.66 -13.53 -13.18
CA VAL A 176 -1.81 -13.64 -14.65
C VAL A 176 -3.12 -13.04 -15.13
N ALA A 177 -4.22 -13.28 -14.41
CA ALA A 177 -5.54 -12.76 -14.77
C ALA A 177 -5.55 -11.23 -14.78
N VAL A 178 -4.87 -10.58 -13.84
CA VAL A 178 -4.73 -9.12 -13.82
C VAL A 178 -3.81 -8.63 -14.95
N GLU A 179 -2.67 -9.30 -15.16
CA GLU A 179 -1.69 -8.93 -16.19
C GLU A 179 -2.29 -8.99 -17.61
N GLU A 180 -3.06 -10.04 -17.87
CA GLU A 180 -3.61 -10.38 -19.19
C GLU A 180 -5.10 -10.04 -19.35
N HIS A 181 -5.74 -9.37 -18.39
CA HIS A 181 -7.17 -9.01 -18.43
C HIS A 181 -8.15 -10.20 -18.53
N VAL A 182 -7.81 -11.33 -17.92
CA VAL A 182 -8.76 -12.46 -17.83
C VAL A 182 -9.87 -12.11 -16.81
N PRO A 183 -11.16 -12.23 -17.16
CA PRO A 183 -12.30 -11.77 -16.35
C PRO A 183 -12.60 -12.63 -15.12
N VAL A 184 -11.57 -13.24 -14.51
CA VAL A 184 -11.66 -14.10 -13.33
C VAL A 184 -10.98 -13.51 -12.09
N CYS A 185 -10.20 -12.44 -12.24
CA CYS A 185 -9.41 -11.84 -11.16
C CYS A 185 -10.26 -11.49 -9.93
N ASN A 186 -11.49 -11.01 -10.14
CA ASN A 186 -12.40 -10.66 -9.05
C ASN A 186 -12.80 -11.89 -8.22
N PHE A 187 -13.21 -12.98 -8.87
CA PHE A 187 -13.60 -14.20 -8.18
C PHE A 187 -12.41 -14.85 -7.48
N LEU A 188 -11.22 -14.84 -8.11
CA LEU A 188 -9.99 -15.36 -7.49
C LEU A 188 -9.68 -14.63 -6.18
N TYR A 189 -9.79 -13.30 -6.15
CA TYR A 189 -9.62 -12.54 -4.92
C TYR A 189 -10.63 -12.96 -3.84
N ILE A 190 -11.92 -13.02 -4.19
CA ILE A 190 -12.97 -13.30 -3.21
C ILE A 190 -12.77 -14.71 -2.63
N SER A 191 -12.45 -15.70 -3.47
CA SER A 191 -12.13 -17.07 -3.04
C SER A 191 -10.92 -17.11 -2.12
N MET A 192 -9.82 -16.43 -2.46
CA MET A 192 -8.64 -16.35 -1.60
C MET A 192 -8.98 -15.68 -0.27
N ARG A 193 -9.77 -14.60 -0.28
CA ARG A 193 -10.19 -13.92 0.95
C ARG A 193 -11.02 -14.86 1.84
N LYS A 194 -11.95 -15.63 1.27
CA LYS A 194 -12.72 -16.64 2.02
C LYS A 194 -11.85 -17.74 2.61
N TRP A 195 -10.83 -18.16 1.87
CA TRP A 195 -9.83 -19.09 2.38
C TRP A 195 -9.10 -18.54 3.61
N LEU A 196 -8.72 -17.26 3.58
CA LEU A 196 -7.97 -16.57 4.64
C LEU A 196 -8.78 -16.12 5.86
N GLN A 197 -10.11 -16.30 5.88
CA GLN A 197 -10.98 -15.74 6.94
C GLN A 197 -10.79 -16.33 8.36
N ASP A 198 -9.98 -17.39 8.53
CA ASP A 198 -9.81 -18.09 9.81
C ASP A 198 -8.52 -17.72 10.56
N ASP A 199 -7.87 -16.59 10.23
CA ASP A 199 -6.61 -16.11 10.83
C ASP A 199 -5.47 -17.15 10.84
N ASP A 200 -5.50 -18.11 9.91
CA ASP A 200 -4.45 -19.13 9.77
C ASP A 200 -3.18 -18.50 9.18
N GLN A 201 -2.18 -18.28 10.04
CA GLN A 201 -0.87 -17.75 9.67
C GLN A 201 -0.16 -18.61 8.61
N SER A 202 -0.47 -19.91 8.52
CA SER A 202 0.14 -20.79 7.52
C SER A 202 -0.30 -20.44 6.09
N ALA A 203 -1.55 -20.02 5.90
CA ALA A 203 -2.11 -19.62 4.61
C ALA A 203 -1.48 -18.31 4.08
N TYR A 204 -1.16 -17.36 4.96
CA TYR A 204 -0.38 -16.17 4.59
C TYR A 204 1.04 -16.52 4.11
N GLY A 205 1.64 -17.55 4.72
CA GLY A 205 2.95 -18.08 4.31
C GLY A 205 2.99 -18.59 2.86
N ASP A 206 1.91 -19.22 2.38
CA ASP A 206 1.83 -19.72 1.00
C ASP A 206 1.69 -18.60 -0.03
N ILE A 207 0.93 -17.55 0.30
CA ILE A 207 0.85 -16.33 -0.52
C ILE A 207 2.23 -15.69 -0.61
N SER A 208 2.89 -15.46 0.53
CA SER A 208 4.22 -14.86 0.58
C SER A 208 5.24 -15.69 -0.21
N ARG A 209 5.26 -17.02 -0.04
CA ARG A 209 6.13 -17.93 -0.80
C ARG A 209 5.89 -17.81 -2.30
N THR A 210 4.63 -17.79 -2.73
CA THR A 210 4.28 -17.66 -4.15
C THR A 210 4.81 -16.36 -4.74
N ILE A 211 4.55 -15.23 -4.07
CA ILE A 211 4.98 -13.91 -4.54
C ILE A 211 6.49 -13.83 -4.66
N ASN A 212 7.24 -14.40 -3.72
CA ASN A 212 8.70 -14.41 -3.74
C ASN A 212 9.30 -15.23 -4.89
N THR A 213 8.54 -16.15 -5.49
CA THR A 213 8.98 -16.90 -6.69
C THR A 213 8.72 -16.16 -8.01
N ILE A 214 7.86 -15.14 -8.00
CA ILE A 214 7.42 -14.46 -9.23
C ILE A 214 8.41 -13.34 -9.57
N PRO A 215 8.86 -13.24 -10.84
CA PRO A 215 9.75 -12.16 -11.25
C PRO A 215 9.13 -10.77 -11.03
N MET A 216 9.91 -9.86 -10.42
CA MET A 216 9.51 -8.47 -10.17
C MET A 216 8.88 -7.75 -11.38
N PRO A 217 9.38 -7.89 -12.64
CA PRO A 217 8.75 -7.26 -13.79
C PRO A 217 7.28 -7.65 -13.99
N ARG A 218 6.92 -8.89 -13.66
CA ARG A 218 5.56 -9.41 -13.79
C ARG A 218 4.63 -8.81 -12.73
N LEU A 219 5.08 -8.80 -11.48
CA LEU A 219 4.34 -8.16 -10.38
C LEU A 219 4.10 -6.66 -10.65
N MET A 220 5.10 -5.97 -11.21
CA MET A 220 4.95 -4.58 -11.64
C MET A 220 3.99 -4.41 -12.81
N GLY A 221 3.91 -5.41 -13.71
CA GLY A 221 2.91 -5.47 -14.77
C GLY A 221 1.49 -5.44 -14.22
N CYS A 222 1.21 -6.22 -13.16
CA CYS A 222 -0.08 -6.20 -12.48
C CYS A 222 -0.43 -4.80 -11.94
N LEU A 223 0.53 -4.11 -11.30
CA LEU A 223 0.30 -2.74 -10.85
C LEU A 223 -0.11 -1.86 -12.03
N VAL A 224 0.68 -1.80 -13.10
CA VAL A 224 0.37 -1.00 -14.30
C VAL A 224 -1.01 -1.31 -14.87
N ARG A 225 -1.45 -2.58 -14.83
CA ARG A 225 -2.80 -2.95 -15.27
C ARG A 225 -3.92 -2.45 -14.36
N ILE A 226 -3.75 -2.56 -13.05
CA ILE A 226 -4.70 -1.97 -12.08
C ILE A 226 -4.80 -0.45 -12.30
N ILE A 227 -3.66 0.21 -12.59
CA ILE A 227 -3.61 1.62 -12.96
C ILE A 227 -4.44 1.90 -14.23
N SER A 228 -4.25 1.11 -15.29
CA SER A 228 -4.96 1.32 -16.56
C SER A 228 -6.47 1.15 -16.44
N CYS A 229 -6.96 0.19 -15.64
CA CYS A 229 -8.40 -0.03 -15.46
C CYS A 229 -9.15 1.22 -14.94
N VAL A 230 -8.47 2.10 -14.19
CA VAL A 230 -9.02 3.36 -13.71
C VAL A 230 -8.90 4.46 -14.77
N GLN A 231 -7.79 4.48 -15.50
CA GLN A 231 -7.50 5.52 -16.50
C GLN A 231 -8.33 5.37 -17.78
N GLU A 232 -8.73 4.15 -18.13
CA GLU A 232 -9.48 3.83 -19.35
C GLU A 232 -10.97 4.19 -19.27
N ARG A 233 -11.44 4.72 -18.12
CA ARG A 233 -12.77 5.32 -17.91
C ARG A 233 -13.97 4.47 -18.40
N PRO A 234 -14.11 3.18 -18.01
CA PRO A 234 -15.41 2.54 -18.14
C PRO A 234 -16.42 3.32 -17.27
N VAL A 235 -17.49 3.82 -17.88
CA VAL A 235 -18.68 4.31 -17.17
C VAL A 235 -19.79 3.29 -17.42
N PRO A 236 -20.32 2.61 -16.39
CA PRO A 236 -20.00 2.76 -14.96
C PRO A 236 -18.65 2.15 -14.54
N ILE A 237 -18.06 2.67 -13.45
CA ILE A 237 -16.80 2.13 -12.90
C ILE A 237 -17.06 0.75 -12.27
N PRO A 238 -16.26 -0.29 -12.58
CA PRO A 238 -16.38 -1.60 -11.96
C PRO A 238 -15.78 -1.60 -10.53
N TRP A 239 -16.48 -0.96 -9.59
CA TRP A 239 -16.02 -0.71 -8.22
C TRP A 239 -15.50 -1.97 -7.51
N ASP A 240 -16.22 -3.09 -7.58
CA ASP A 240 -15.80 -4.32 -6.90
C ASP A 240 -14.47 -4.85 -7.44
N VAL A 241 -14.30 -4.85 -8.77
CA VAL A 241 -13.08 -5.30 -9.43
C VAL A 241 -11.90 -4.41 -9.03
N LEU A 242 -12.11 -3.10 -9.02
CA LEU A 242 -11.07 -2.15 -8.62
C LEU A 242 -10.68 -2.33 -7.14
N ARG A 243 -11.66 -2.35 -6.23
CA ARG A 243 -11.45 -2.54 -4.79
C ARG A 243 -10.67 -3.82 -4.53
N ASN A 244 -11.13 -4.94 -5.09
CA ASN A 244 -10.57 -6.26 -4.84
C ASN A 244 -9.13 -6.39 -5.34
N ASN A 245 -8.83 -5.83 -6.52
CA ASN A 245 -7.47 -5.82 -7.04
C ASN A 245 -6.53 -4.89 -6.25
N LEU A 246 -7.03 -3.74 -5.75
CA LEU A 246 -6.26 -2.87 -4.86
C LEU A 246 -5.93 -3.56 -3.54
N VAL A 247 -6.90 -4.24 -2.92
CA VAL A 247 -6.67 -4.99 -1.68
C VAL A 247 -5.61 -6.07 -1.89
N MET A 248 -5.68 -6.83 -2.99
CA MET A 248 -4.63 -7.79 -3.31
C MET A 248 -3.27 -7.13 -3.51
N PHE A 249 -3.19 -6.06 -4.29
CA PHE A 249 -1.93 -5.34 -4.48
C PHE A 249 -1.31 -4.86 -3.15
N PHE A 250 -2.15 -4.44 -2.19
CA PHE A 250 -1.69 -4.04 -0.87
C PHE A 250 -1.23 -5.21 -0.02
N LEU A 251 -1.94 -6.35 -0.08
CA LEU A 251 -1.46 -7.60 0.52
C LEU A 251 -0.11 -8.00 -0.06
N LEU A 252 0.08 -7.90 -1.38
CA LEU A 252 1.39 -8.17 -1.99
C LEU A 252 2.49 -7.23 -1.45
N CYS A 253 2.15 -5.96 -1.22
CA CYS A 253 3.07 -4.98 -0.64
C CYS A 253 3.36 -5.20 0.86
N SER A 254 2.44 -5.80 1.62
CA SER A 254 2.69 -6.16 3.03
C SER A 254 3.64 -7.36 3.10
N GLU A 255 3.38 -8.39 2.28
CA GLU A 255 4.10 -9.67 2.33
C GLU A 255 5.47 -9.63 1.66
N ASN A 256 5.69 -8.75 0.67
CA ASN A 256 6.96 -8.68 -0.06
C ASN A 256 7.61 -7.30 0.02
N HIS A 257 8.66 -7.20 0.85
CA HIS A 257 9.40 -5.94 1.06
C HIS A 257 10.03 -5.40 -0.24
N GLN A 258 10.57 -6.27 -1.09
CA GLN A 258 11.19 -5.86 -2.35
C GLN A 258 10.14 -5.30 -3.32
N PHE A 259 8.96 -5.94 -3.41
CA PHE A 259 7.87 -5.47 -4.24
C PHE A 259 7.31 -4.14 -3.74
N ARG A 260 7.17 -4.00 -2.41
CA ARG A 260 6.80 -2.71 -1.79
C ARG A 260 7.78 -1.61 -2.18
N LEU A 261 9.09 -1.86 -2.04
CA LEU A 261 10.11 -0.87 -2.40
C LEU A 261 10.05 -0.54 -3.90
N HIS A 262 10.00 -1.54 -4.78
CA HIS A 262 9.88 -1.31 -6.22
C HIS A 262 8.63 -0.51 -6.59
N SER A 263 7.49 -0.80 -5.96
CA SER A 263 6.24 -0.06 -6.16
C SER A 263 6.38 1.41 -5.75
N LEU A 264 7.00 1.69 -4.59
CA LEU A 264 7.29 3.06 -4.14
C LEU A 264 8.19 3.80 -5.13
N LEU A 265 9.28 3.16 -5.56
CA LEU A 265 10.23 3.70 -6.56
C LEU A 265 9.56 3.94 -7.93
N LYS A 266 8.47 3.22 -8.23
CA LYS A 266 7.64 3.38 -9.44
C LYS A 266 6.43 4.28 -9.21
N HIS A 267 6.48 5.17 -8.22
CA HIS A 267 5.49 6.22 -7.98
C HIS A 267 4.09 5.71 -7.58
N SER A 268 4.01 4.59 -6.85
CA SER A 268 2.74 4.10 -6.31
C SER A 268 2.03 5.14 -5.42
N VAL A 269 2.77 5.90 -4.60
CA VAL A 269 2.20 6.96 -3.73
C VAL A 269 1.50 8.04 -4.56
N PRO A 270 2.17 8.73 -5.53
CA PRO A 270 1.50 9.64 -6.43
C PRO A 270 0.30 9.03 -7.16
N TRP A 271 0.41 7.77 -7.60
CA TRP A 271 -0.68 7.12 -8.30
C TRP A 271 -1.92 6.91 -7.41
N ILE A 272 -1.75 6.40 -6.19
CA ILE A 272 -2.85 6.21 -5.25
C ILE A 272 -3.49 7.55 -4.88
N CYS A 273 -2.71 8.61 -4.66
CA CYS A 273 -3.30 9.94 -4.41
C CYS A 273 -4.10 10.47 -5.61
N ARG A 274 -3.64 10.22 -6.84
CA ARG A 274 -4.38 10.55 -8.08
C ARG A 274 -5.66 9.72 -8.22
N LEU A 275 -5.60 8.44 -7.87
CA LEU A 275 -6.77 7.56 -7.83
C LEU A 275 -7.84 8.12 -6.89
N VAL A 276 -7.47 8.43 -5.64
CA VAL A 276 -8.38 9.02 -4.65
C VAL A 276 -8.97 10.33 -5.16
N THR A 277 -8.13 11.19 -5.77
CA THR A 277 -8.59 12.44 -6.39
C THR A 277 -9.58 12.20 -7.52
N HIS A 278 -9.35 11.17 -8.35
CA HIS A 278 -10.25 10.80 -9.44
C HIS A 278 -11.61 10.30 -8.91
N ILE A 279 -11.59 9.39 -7.94
CA ILE A 279 -12.80 8.85 -7.30
C ILE A 279 -13.62 9.96 -6.68
N ARG A 280 -12.98 10.88 -5.94
CA ARG A 280 -13.63 12.09 -5.42
C ARG A 280 -14.39 12.85 -6.52
N HIS A 281 -13.70 13.20 -7.61
CA HIS A 281 -14.32 13.95 -8.70
C HIS A 281 -15.46 13.20 -9.39
N TYR A 282 -15.37 11.86 -9.44
CA TYR A 282 -16.45 11.03 -9.93
C TYR A 282 -17.66 11.08 -9.00
N LEU A 283 -17.46 10.91 -7.69
CA LEU A 283 -18.54 10.91 -6.69
C LEU A 283 -19.20 12.29 -6.52
N ASP A 284 -18.46 13.37 -6.74
CA ASP A 284 -19.04 14.72 -6.84
C ASP A 284 -20.04 14.83 -8.00
N LYS A 285 -19.80 14.09 -9.09
CA LYS A 285 -20.67 14.08 -10.29
C LYS A 285 -21.78 13.04 -10.21
N TYR A 286 -21.54 11.91 -9.54
CA TYR A 286 -22.47 10.78 -9.42
C TYR A 286 -22.65 10.40 -7.93
N PRO A 287 -23.37 11.21 -7.13
CA PRO A 287 -23.53 10.98 -5.70
C PRO A 287 -24.25 9.67 -5.36
N GLU A 288 -25.04 9.13 -6.29
CA GLU A 288 -25.73 7.84 -6.14
C GLU A 288 -24.76 6.65 -6.01
N GLU A 289 -23.51 6.79 -6.47
CA GLU A 289 -22.48 5.75 -6.34
C GLU A 289 -21.61 5.90 -5.07
N MET A 290 -21.95 6.84 -4.18
CA MET A 290 -21.16 7.18 -2.98
C MET A 290 -20.83 5.96 -2.14
N GLU A 291 -21.80 5.09 -1.86
CA GLU A 291 -21.60 3.91 -1.00
C GLU A 291 -20.53 2.96 -1.57
N ARG A 292 -20.54 2.72 -2.89
CA ARG A 292 -19.60 1.83 -3.57
C ARG A 292 -18.22 2.48 -3.73
N GLY A 293 -18.19 3.77 -4.10
CA GLY A 293 -16.95 4.51 -4.29
C GLY A 293 -16.20 4.79 -2.97
N ALA A 294 -16.93 5.02 -1.87
CA ALA A 294 -16.36 5.34 -0.56
C ALA A 294 -15.33 4.31 -0.06
N GLN A 295 -15.58 3.02 -0.33
CA GLN A 295 -14.72 1.92 0.12
C GLN A 295 -13.29 2.00 -0.43
N HIS A 296 -13.10 2.73 -1.53
CA HIS A 296 -11.78 2.92 -2.14
C HIS A 296 -10.92 3.92 -1.37
N PHE A 297 -11.52 4.85 -0.62
CA PHE A 297 -10.78 5.71 0.30
C PHE A 297 -10.16 4.87 1.42
N THR A 298 -10.92 3.93 1.98
CA THR A 298 -10.45 2.99 3.01
C THR A 298 -9.21 2.26 2.57
N VAL A 299 -9.32 1.59 1.44
CA VAL A 299 -8.28 0.75 0.88
C VAL A 299 -7.06 1.63 0.58
N SER A 300 -7.26 2.77 -0.09
CA SER A 300 -6.17 3.69 -0.45
C SER A 300 -5.44 4.28 0.77
N PHE A 301 -6.16 4.72 1.80
CA PHE A 301 -5.56 5.27 3.02
C PHE A 301 -4.82 4.21 3.83
N ALA A 302 -5.38 2.99 3.90
CA ALA A 302 -4.74 1.85 4.54
C ALA A 302 -3.40 1.47 3.88
N TYR A 303 -3.25 1.72 2.58
CA TYR A 303 -1.96 1.60 1.89
C TYR A 303 -1.03 2.78 2.13
N LEU A 304 -1.55 4.00 2.01
CA LEU A 304 -0.73 5.21 2.13
C LEU A 304 -0.11 5.31 3.52
N ALA A 305 -0.86 5.04 4.60
CA ALA A 305 -0.35 5.14 5.96
C ALA A 305 1.00 4.41 6.17
N PRO A 306 1.12 3.09 5.96
CA PRO A 306 2.40 2.37 6.10
C PRO A 306 3.41 2.69 4.99
N ALA A 307 2.97 3.11 3.80
CA ALA A 307 3.88 3.56 2.74
C ALA A 307 4.62 4.85 3.13
N LEU A 308 3.91 5.78 3.77
CA LEU A 308 4.45 7.08 4.19
C LEU A 308 5.37 7.00 5.42
N GLU A 309 5.28 5.93 6.21
CA GLU A 309 6.23 5.64 7.30
C GLU A 309 7.65 5.36 6.79
N GLY A 310 7.83 5.10 5.49
CA GLY A 310 9.14 4.74 4.94
C GLY A 310 10.16 5.87 5.00
N ALA A 311 9.76 7.10 4.65
CA ALA A 311 10.64 8.27 4.56
C ALA A 311 9.82 9.57 4.35
N PRO A 312 10.32 10.75 4.79
CA PRO A 312 9.64 12.04 4.61
C PRO A 312 9.31 12.39 3.16
N GLU A 313 10.08 11.91 2.19
CA GLU A 313 9.89 12.21 0.77
C GLU A 313 8.64 11.54 0.19
N TRP A 314 8.22 10.41 0.73
CA TRP A 314 6.94 9.81 0.34
C TRP A 314 5.77 10.71 0.80
N ILE A 315 5.91 11.37 1.96
CA ILE A 315 4.93 12.34 2.46
C ILE A 315 4.89 13.55 1.52
N ILE A 316 6.05 14.06 1.09
CA ILE A 316 6.13 15.15 0.09
C ILE A 316 5.36 14.76 -1.17
N GLN A 317 5.62 13.57 -1.73
CA GLN A 317 4.94 13.09 -2.93
C GLN A 317 3.43 13.01 -2.73
N ALA A 318 2.94 12.49 -1.60
CA ALA A 318 1.52 12.39 -1.33
C ALA A 318 0.86 13.77 -1.21
N VAL A 319 1.47 14.69 -0.46
CA VAL A 319 0.96 16.06 -0.25
C VAL A 319 0.93 16.84 -1.56
N GLU A 320 1.98 16.75 -2.39
CA GLU A 320 2.02 17.37 -3.72
C GLU A 320 0.98 16.78 -4.68
N ASN A 321 0.58 15.51 -4.49
CA ASN A 321 -0.48 14.86 -5.25
C ASN A 321 -1.86 14.95 -4.56
N ARG A 322 -2.13 16.04 -3.84
CA ARG A 322 -3.46 16.38 -3.28
C ARG A 322 -3.96 15.45 -2.19
N LEU A 323 -3.08 14.80 -1.41
CA LEU A 323 -3.49 14.02 -0.24
C LEU A 323 -4.37 14.84 0.72
N LEU A 324 -3.94 16.04 1.13
CA LEU A 324 -4.68 16.84 2.11
C LEU A 324 -6.03 17.31 1.57
N VAL A 325 -6.11 17.69 0.30
CA VAL A 325 -7.37 18.07 -0.34
C VAL A 325 -8.34 16.88 -0.42
N SER A 326 -7.81 15.67 -0.61
CA SER A 326 -8.62 14.44 -0.62
C SER A 326 -9.09 14.06 0.78
N LEU A 327 -8.22 14.20 1.79
CA LEU A 327 -8.59 14.02 3.20
C LEU A 327 -9.67 15.01 3.63
N ALA A 328 -9.60 16.26 3.17
CA ALA A 328 -10.59 17.28 3.53
C ALA A 328 -11.95 16.96 2.95
N TRP A 329 -12.00 16.54 1.68
CA TRP A 329 -13.23 16.07 1.05
C TRP A 329 -13.79 14.84 1.79
N TYR A 330 -12.93 13.90 2.16
CA TYR A 330 -13.32 12.71 2.93
C TYR A 330 -13.90 13.08 4.29
N SER A 331 -13.26 14.01 5.02
CA SER A 331 -13.78 14.52 6.31
C SER A 331 -15.14 15.20 6.14
N LYS A 332 -15.29 16.07 5.13
CA LYS A 332 -16.55 16.79 4.86
C LYS A 332 -17.70 15.86 4.50
N ASN A 333 -17.43 14.81 3.73
CA ASN A 333 -18.45 13.86 3.26
C ASN A 333 -18.58 12.61 4.12
N GLY A 334 -17.78 12.47 5.20
CA GLY A 334 -17.70 11.26 6.03
C GLY A 334 -19.05 10.76 6.54
N HIS A 335 -19.95 11.68 6.92
CA HIS A 335 -21.32 11.37 7.37
C HIS A 335 -22.18 10.67 6.30
N ARG A 336 -21.83 10.82 5.02
CA ARG A 336 -22.52 10.17 3.88
C ARG A 336 -21.90 8.83 3.50
N LEU A 337 -20.76 8.50 4.10
CA LEU A 337 -20.03 7.27 3.78
C LEU A 337 -20.48 6.18 4.76
N SER A 338 -21.23 5.19 4.27
CA SER A 338 -21.62 3.98 5.03
C SER A 338 -20.43 3.03 5.23
N LEU A 339 -19.32 3.51 5.79
CA LEU A 339 -18.08 2.76 5.95
C LEU A 339 -17.94 2.13 7.34
N PRO A 340 -17.30 0.95 7.48
CA PRO A 340 -16.84 0.45 8.77
C PRO A 340 -15.91 1.50 9.41
N GLN A 341 -16.37 2.08 10.51
CA GLN A 341 -15.85 3.36 11.00
C GLN A 341 -14.43 3.22 11.59
N ASP A 342 -14.11 2.11 12.25
CA ASP A 342 -12.87 2.01 13.05
C ASP A 342 -11.59 1.90 12.20
N LEU A 343 -11.54 0.98 11.24
CA LEU A 343 -10.35 0.73 10.40
C LEU A 343 -10.00 1.92 9.50
N ASN A 344 -11.03 2.59 8.98
CA ASN A 344 -10.90 3.78 8.16
C ASN A 344 -10.28 4.95 8.94
N MET A 345 -10.80 5.15 10.15
CA MET A 345 -10.39 6.24 11.01
C MET A 345 -8.96 6.05 11.50
N LEU A 346 -8.52 4.80 11.72
CA LEU A 346 -7.12 4.49 12.05
C LEU A 346 -6.15 4.85 10.93
N ALA A 347 -6.46 4.51 9.67
CA ALA A 347 -5.60 4.85 8.54
C ALA A 347 -5.54 6.36 8.30
N ALA A 348 -6.69 7.05 8.32
CA ALA A 348 -6.74 8.51 8.19
C ALA A 348 -6.02 9.21 9.35
N ARG A 349 -6.23 8.76 10.59
CA ARG A 349 -5.50 9.23 11.79
C ARG A 349 -3.99 9.16 11.56
N ARG A 350 -3.52 7.99 11.12
CA ARG A 350 -2.09 7.76 10.93
C ARG A 350 -1.51 8.69 9.87
N LEU A 351 -2.25 8.95 8.78
CA LEU A 351 -1.85 9.94 7.76
C LEU A 351 -1.73 11.35 8.35
N PHE A 352 -2.69 11.80 9.16
CA PHE A 352 -2.59 13.11 9.84
C PHE A 352 -1.36 13.18 10.75
N GLU A 353 -1.14 12.16 11.58
CA GLU A 353 -0.02 12.11 12.53
C GLU A 353 1.32 12.11 11.79
N LEU A 354 1.45 11.32 10.71
CA LEU A 354 2.67 11.27 9.89
C LEU A 354 2.96 12.63 9.23
N VAL A 355 1.96 13.28 8.63
CA VAL A 355 2.16 14.59 8.02
C VAL A 355 2.51 15.62 9.10
N ALA A 356 1.75 15.66 10.19
CA ALA A 356 1.94 16.63 11.26
C ALA A 356 3.33 16.51 11.89
N SER A 357 3.76 15.33 12.32
CA SER A 357 5.09 15.14 12.93
C SER A 357 6.22 15.47 11.96
N ASN A 358 6.12 15.05 10.69
CA ASN A 358 7.16 15.29 9.69
C ASN A 358 7.20 16.73 9.15
N THR A 359 6.26 17.61 9.49
CA THR A 359 6.38 19.04 9.14
C THR A 359 7.56 19.75 9.81
N ILE A 360 8.30 19.07 10.70
CA ILE A 360 9.59 19.56 11.23
C ILE A 360 10.65 19.62 10.12
N TRP A 361 10.52 18.78 9.09
CA TRP A 361 11.30 18.89 7.88
C TRP A 361 10.79 20.04 7.02
N ARG A 362 11.67 20.97 6.66
CA ARG A 362 11.33 22.10 5.79
C ARG A 362 10.82 21.62 4.42
N SER A 363 11.38 20.54 3.91
CA SER A 363 10.98 19.88 2.66
C SER A 363 9.54 19.38 2.69
N VAL A 364 9.01 18.96 3.85
CA VAL A 364 7.61 18.55 4.05
C VAL A 364 6.72 19.74 4.41
N LEU A 365 7.18 20.65 5.27
CA LEU A 365 6.43 21.84 5.71
C LEU A 365 5.93 22.69 4.54
N ARG A 366 6.80 22.97 3.56
CA ARG A 366 6.49 23.85 2.42
C ARG A 366 5.35 23.33 1.54
N PRO A 367 5.39 22.09 1.02
CA PRO A 367 4.27 21.55 0.24
C PRO A 367 3.02 21.40 1.11
N THR A 368 3.13 21.02 2.39
CA THR A 368 1.98 20.94 3.30
C THR A 368 1.29 22.29 3.45
N PHE A 369 2.03 23.35 3.76
CA PHE A 369 1.50 24.72 3.85
C PHE A 369 0.79 25.16 2.56
N ARG A 370 1.38 24.88 1.39
CA ARG A 370 0.75 25.18 0.08
C ARG A 370 -0.50 24.36 -0.20
N SER A 371 -0.53 23.12 0.26
CA SER A 371 -1.65 22.20 0.07
C SER A 371 -2.82 22.57 0.99
N LEU A 372 -2.54 22.97 2.24
CA LEU A 372 -3.57 23.48 3.17
C LEU A 372 -4.26 24.75 2.66
N ARG A 373 -3.57 25.63 1.92
CA ARG A 373 -4.20 26.79 1.27
C ARG A 373 -5.24 26.43 0.21
N GLN A 374 -5.27 25.19 -0.25
CA GLN A 374 -6.24 24.68 -1.23
C GLN A 374 -7.39 23.92 -0.56
N VAL A 375 -7.35 23.78 0.77
CA VAL A 375 -8.39 23.12 1.54
C VAL A 375 -9.45 24.15 1.93
N ASP A 376 -10.70 23.86 1.60
CA ASP A 376 -11.86 24.56 2.14
C ASP A 376 -12.10 24.05 3.57
N PHE A 377 -11.89 24.92 4.56
CA PHE A 377 -12.05 24.59 5.98
C PHE A 377 -13.45 24.89 6.53
N SER A 378 -14.43 25.24 5.69
CA SER A 378 -15.79 25.54 6.16
C SER A 378 -16.39 24.41 7.01
N PHE A 379 -16.00 23.15 6.73
CA PHE A 379 -16.46 21.97 7.47
C PHE A 379 -15.92 21.90 8.91
N LEU A 380 -14.97 22.76 9.30
CA LEU A 380 -14.45 22.80 10.67
C LEU A 380 -15.39 23.54 11.63
N ASP A 381 -16.21 24.45 11.10
CA ASP A 381 -17.14 25.29 11.86
C ASP A 381 -18.51 24.61 12.02
N ASP A 382 -18.83 23.68 11.11
CA ASP A 382 -19.98 22.79 11.21
C ASP A 382 -19.63 21.65 12.19
N ASP A 383 -20.07 21.74 13.45
CA ASP A 383 -20.00 20.63 14.41
C ASP A 383 -21.26 19.77 14.27
N PRO A 384 -21.21 18.61 13.58
CA PRO A 384 -22.41 17.79 13.38
C PRO A 384 -22.80 17.01 14.64
N GLY A 385 -22.08 17.13 15.76
CA GLY A 385 -22.36 16.40 17.00
C GLY A 385 -22.03 14.90 16.95
N ASP A 386 -21.51 14.41 15.82
CA ASP A 386 -21.02 13.03 15.67
C ASP A 386 -19.57 12.90 16.18
N ARG A 387 -19.34 11.93 17.06
CA ARG A 387 -18.04 11.56 17.64
C ARG A 387 -16.95 11.40 16.57
N ASN A 388 -17.29 10.85 15.42
CA ASN A 388 -16.33 10.59 14.34
C ASN A 388 -15.89 11.86 13.62
N THR A 389 -16.83 12.76 13.36
CA THR A 389 -16.50 14.05 12.77
C THR A 389 -15.65 14.85 13.76
N SER A 390 -16.01 14.84 15.05
CA SER A 390 -15.23 15.47 16.13
C SER A 390 -13.76 15.01 16.16
N PHE A 391 -13.50 13.71 15.98
CA PHE A 391 -12.13 13.18 15.90
C PHE A 391 -11.34 13.73 14.70
N LEU A 392 -11.93 13.72 13.49
CA LEU A 392 -11.25 14.26 12.30
C LEU A 392 -11.03 15.76 12.43
N LEU A 393 -11.97 16.49 13.04
CA LEU A 393 -11.84 17.91 13.34
C LEU A 393 -10.64 18.18 14.26
N GLU A 394 -10.46 17.37 15.31
CA GLU A 394 -9.29 17.47 16.20
C GLU A 394 -7.98 17.26 15.42
N LYS A 395 -7.92 16.24 14.56
CA LYS A 395 -6.72 15.97 13.74
C LYS A 395 -6.43 17.08 12.74
N TRP A 396 -7.46 17.71 12.16
CA TRP A 396 -7.30 18.89 11.33
C TRP A 396 -6.77 20.10 12.11
N LYS A 397 -7.31 20.35 13.31
CA LYS A 397 -6.83 21.42 14.22
C LYS A 397 -5.36 21.21 14.58
N LEU A 398 -4.97 19.98 14.92
CA LEU A 398 -3.58 19.63 15.24
C LEU A 398 -2.65 19.80 14.04
N LEU A 399 -3.02 19.31 12.84
CA LEU A 399 -2.22 19.49 11.64
C LEU A 399 -2.03 20.97 11.30
N ARG A 400 -3.10 21.77 11.39
CA ARG A 400 -3.06 23.20 11.10
C ARG A 400 -2.18 23.94 12.09
N SER A 401 -2.33 23.67 13.38
CA SER A 401 -1.47 24.20 14.44
C SER A 401 0.00 23.83 14.20
N ALA A 402 0.30 22.57 13.86
CA ALA A 402 1.66 22.12 13.54
C ALA A 402 2.28 22.91 12.40
N VAL A 403 1.52 23.11 11.31
CA VAL A 403 1.99 23.86 10.16
C VAL A 403 2.15 25.35 10.48
N ASP A 404 1.20 25.97 11.17
CA ASP A 404 1.24 27.40 11.47
C ASP A 404 2.43 27.74 12.39
N VAL A 405 2.61 27.01 13.49
CA VAL A 405 3.74 27.19 14.43
C VAL A 405 5.08 26.99 13.72
N ARG A 406 5.22 25.92 12.93
CA ARG A 406 6.49 25.63 12.23
C ARG A 406 6.73 26.56 11.05
N TRP A 407 5.67 27.10 10.44
CA TRP A 407 5.77 28.10 9.37
C TRP A 407 6.19 29.47 9.91
N GLU A 408 5.68 29.87 11.06
CA GLU A 408 6.10 31.07 11.78
C GLU A 408 7.59 30.98 12.13
N PHE A 409 8.02 29.86 12.75
CA PHE A 409 9.44 29.56 12.99
C PHE A 409 10.27 29.69 11.69
N ARG A 410 9.79 29.09 10.59
CA ARG A 410 10.48 29.20 9.29
C ARG A 410 10.60 30.64 8.80
N CYS A 411 9.62 31.50 9.07
CA CYS A 411 9.66 32.91 8.69
C CYS A 411 10.71 33.67 9.50
N ILE A 412 10.79 33.42 10.81
CA ILE A 412 11.84 33.95 11.71
C ILE A 412 13.22 33.48 11.23
N PHE A 413 13.39 32.16 11.06
CA PHE A 413 14.62 31.58 10.54
C PHE A 413 15.03 32.14 9.18
N ARG A 414 14.10 32.42 8.26
CA ARG A 414 14.47 33.02 6.96
C ARG A 414 15.04 34.44 7.12
N GLN A 415 14.64 35.17 8.15
CA GLN A 415 15.15 36.51 8.43
C GLN A 415 16.51 36.46 9.14
N GLU A 416 16.74 35.42 9.96
CA GLU A 416 17.95 35.25 10.78
C GLU A 416 19.05 34.39 10.12
N ALA A 417 18.67 33.41 9.31
CA ALA A 417 19.56 32.40 8.75
C ALA A 417 19.87 32.63 7.27
N TYR A 418 21.17 32.76 7.04
CA TYR A 418 21.82 32.97 5.76
C TYR A 418 21.47 31.87 4.75
N ASP A 419 21.40 32.25 3.49
CA ASP A 419 21.76 31.33 2.44
C ASP A 419 23.22 30.89 2.73
N VAL A 420 23.46 29.61 3.08
CA VAL A 420 24.78 29.07 3.48
C VAL A 420 25.39 28.28 2.34
N CYS A 421 26.64 28.60 2.01
CA CYS A 421 27.38 27.89 0.97
C CYS A 421 27.68 26.47 1.43
N MET A 422 27.33 25.47 0.61
CA MET A 422 27.54 24.04 0.95
C MET A 422 28.95 23.53 0.67
N ASN A 423 29.89 24.40 0.29
CA ASN A 423 31.30 24.03 0.28
C ASN A 423 31.89 24.31 1.67
N THR A 424 32.26 23.26 2.40
CA THR A 424 32.83 23.36 3.76
C THR A 424 34.18 24.09 3.80
N GLU A 425 34.89 24.11 2.66
CA GLU A 425 36.14 24.86 2.49
C GLU A 425 35.89 26.33 2.04
N CYS A 426 34.64 26.79 2.03
CA CYS A 426 34.29 28.15 1.64
C CYS A 426 34.56 29.14 2.78
N HIS A 427 35.59 29.97 2.62
CA HIS A 427 35.90 31.07 3.55
C HIS A 427 35.16 32.38 3.22
N THR A 428 34.32 32.39 2.18
CA THR A 428 33.52 33.58 1.85
C THR A 428 32.50 33.81 2.96
N LEU A 429 32.70 34.88 3.73
CA LEU A 429 31.72 35.35 4.69
C LEU A 429 30.37 35.54 3.98
N PRO A 430 29.23 35.22 4.63
CA PRO A 430 27.94 35.51 4.06
C PRO A 430 27.89 37.01 3.73
N SER A 431 27.74 37.33 2.44
CA SER A 431 27.69 38.73 2.01
C SER A 431 26.58 39.45 2.77
N PRO A 432 26.86 40.61 3.40
CA PRO A 432 25.82 41.41 4.06
C PRO A 432 24.78 41.94 3.05
N ASP A 433 25.08 41.84 1.75
CA ASP A 433 24.16 42.18 0.67
C ASP A 433 23.09 41.08 0.54
N ARG A 434 21.99 41.24 1.28
CA ARG A 434 20.84 40.32 1.47
C ARG A 434 20.15 39.84 0.16
N ASN A 435 20.62 40.27 -1.01
CA ASN A 435 20.02 40.05 -2.32
C ASN A 435 20.78 39.07 -3.23
N GLY A 436 21.99 38.60 -2.85
CA GLY A 436 22.74 37.63 -3.64
C GLY A 436 22.14 36.21 -3.55
N ARG A 437 21.31 35.82 -4.53
CA ARG A 437 20.79 34.44 -4.60
C ARG A 437 21.94 33.44 -4.80
N MET A 438 22.00 32.40 -3.98
CA MET A 438 22.94 31.30 -4.21
C MET A 438 22.70 30.58 -5.52
N LEU A 439 23.78 30.10 -6.11
CA LEU A 439 23.72 29.21 -7.25
C LEU A 439 23.34 27.81 -6.75
N ARG A 440 22.30 27.24 -7.36
CA ARG A 440 21.82 25.90 -7.02
C ARG A 440 22.27 24.90 -8.07
N CYS A 441 22.92 23.82 -7.65
CA CYS A 441 23.26 22.71 -8.52
C CYS A 441 21.97 22.01 -8.99
N THR A 442 21.73 21.94 -10.29
CA THR A 442 20.56 21.25 -10.86
C THR A 442 20.58 19.73 -10.63
N GLY A 443 21.77 19.17 -10.40
CA GLY A 443 21.96 17.76 -10.08
C GLY A 443 21.48 17.41 -8.68
N CYS A 444 22.20 17.87 -7.66
CA CYS A 444 21.92 17.52 -6.26
C CYS A 444 21.13 18.57 -5.47
N GLY A 445 20.89 19.75 -6.04
CA GLY A 445 20.22 20.84 -5.36
C GLY A 445 21.06 21.57 -4.30
N SER A 446 22.35 21.25 -4.17
CA SER A 446 23.27 21.96 -3.26
C SER A 446 23.45 23.42 -3.67
N GLU A 447 23.60 24.30 -2.69
CA GLU A 447 23.68 25.74 -2.87
C GLU A 447 25.13 26.23 -2.68
N PHE A 448 25.60 27.11 -3.56
CA PHE A 448 26.96 27.61 -3.57
C PHE A 448 26.98 29.12 -3.81
N CYS A 449 27.93 29.82 -3.22
CA CYS A 449 28.12 31.26 -3.44
C CYS A 449 28.59 31.60 -4.86
N SER A 450 29.25 30.66 -5.55
CA SER A 450 29.73 30.83 -6.93
C SER A 450 29.96 29.49 -7.63
N THR A 451 30.07 29.52 -8.97
CA THR A 451 30.45 28.35 -9.78
C THR A 451 31.85 27.84 -9.42
N THR A 452 32.75 28.74 -9.05
CA THR A 452 34.10 28.41 -8.60
C THR A 452 34.06 27.64 -7.29
N CYS A 453 33.24 28.10 -6.34
CA CYS A 453 33.06 27.41 -5.05
C CYS A 453 32.45 26.01 -5.22
N GLN A 454 31.50 25.86 -6.14
CA GLN A 454 30.94 24.55 -6.52
C GLN A 454 32.01 23.59 -7.08
N ARG A 455 32.95 24.08 -7.90
CA ARG A 455 34.02 23.26 -8.51
C ARG A 455 35.06 22.80 -7.48
N HIS A 456 35.36 23.62 -6.48
CA HIS A 456 36.35 23.31 -5.45
C HIS A 456 35.82 22.39 -4.35
N SER A 457 34.50 22.24 -4.22
CA SER A 457 33.92 21.29 -3.27
C SER A 457 34.29 19.84 -3.64
N LYS A 458 35.26 19.26 -2.90
CA LYS A 458 35.75 17.88 -3.11
C LYS A 458 34.65 16.83 -2.96
N ALA A 459 33.72 17.04 -2.03
CA ALA A 459 32.61 16.12 -1.76
C ALA A 459 31.43 16.27 -2.74
N HIS A 460 31.29 17.40 -3.43
CA HIS A 460 30.12 17.67 -4.28
C HIS A 460 30.02 16.73 -5.47
N LYS A 461 31.13 16.40 -6.16
CA LYS A 461 31.09 15.57 -7.37
C LYS A 461 30.51 14.18 -7.09
N SER A 462 31.01 13.50 -6.06
CA SER A 462 30.55 12.16 -5.66
C SER A 462 29.12 12.19 -5.14
N PHE A 463 28.77 13.19 -4.32
CA PHE A 463 27.40 13.40 -3.86
C PHE A 463 26.43 13.64 -5.02
N CYS A 464 26.79 14.49 -5.98
CA CYS A 464 25.96 14.84 -7.12
C CYS A 464 25.69 13.66 -8.06
N VAL A 465 26.71 12.83 -8.34
CA VAL A 465 26.54 11.59 -9.10
C VAL A 465 25.60 10.63 -8.37
N ARG A 466 25.80 10.45 -7.06
CA ARG A 466 24.95 9.59 -6.23
C ARG A 466 23.50 10.04 -6.22
N GLN A 467 23.23 11.33 -5.99
CA GLN A 467 21.88 11.88 -6.02
C GLN A 467 21.21 11.75 -7.38
N ARG A 468 21.95 11.99 -8.47
CA ARG A 468 21.43 11.82 -9.84
C ARG A 468 21.05 10.37 -10.13
N GLN A 469 21.89 9.41 -9.72
CA GLN A 469 21.61 8.00 -9.90
C GLN A 469 20.38 7.56 -9.08
N ARG A 470 20.33 7.96 -7.80
CA ARG A 470 19.17 7.69 -6.94
C ARG A 470 17.88 8.27 -7.51
N ARG A 471 17.90 9.53 -7.98
CA ARG A 471 16.74 10.16 -8.64
C ARG A 471 16.31 9.38 -9.89
N LYS A 472 17.27 8.93 -10.70
CA LYS A 472 16.99 8.11 -11.91
C LYS A 472 16.34 6.76 -11.54
N GLU A 473 16.73 6.19 -10.42
CA GLU A 473 16.18 4.93 -9.88
C GLU A 473 14.85 5.12 -9.13
N GLY A 474 14.41 6.36 -8.91
CA GLY A 474 13.18 6.70 -8.19
C GLY A 474 13.34 6.79 -6.68
N TYR A 475 14.56 6.65 -6.16
CA TYR A 475 14.83 6.79 -4.73
C TYR A 475 14.61 8.24 -4.27
N PRO A 476 14.17 8.42 -3.02
CA PRO A 476 14.11 9.74 -2.42
C PRO A 476 15.50 10.38 -2.40
N GLU A 477 15.54 11.71 -2.65
CA GLU A 477 16.77 12.50 -2.49
C GLU A 477 17.17 12.49 -1.02
N ASP A 478 18.45 12.35 -0.71
CA ASP A 478 18.86 12.48 0.69
C ASP A 478 18.57 13.90 1.20
N PRO A 479 18.26 14.05 2.51
CA PRO A 479 18.15 15.35 3.12
C PRO A 479 19.39 16.19 2.83
N LYS A 480 19.16 17.43 2.42
CA LYS A 480 20.24 18.37 2.09
C LYS A 480 20.85 18.91 3.39
N PRO A 481 22.13 19.33 3.40
CA PRO A 481 22.73 19.99 4.57
C PRO A 481 21.88 21.14 5.15
N ARG A 482 21.20 21.90 4.28
CA ARG A 482 20.28 22.96 4.67
C ARG A 482 19.05 22.47 5.46
N GLU A 483 18.59 21.25 5.22
CA GLU A 483 17.51 20.65 6.01
C GLU A 483 18.00 20.35 7.43
N PHE A 484 19.20 19.81 7.60
CA PHE A 484 19.79 19.58 8.92
C PHE A 484 20.01 20.88 9.70
N HIS A 485 20.50 21.94 9.03
CA HIS A 485 20.62 23.24 9.68
C HIS A 485 19.26 23.83 10.11
N PHE A 486 18.23 23.66 9.27
CA PHE A 486 16.87 24.07 9.65
C PHE A 486 16.35 23.27 10.85
N LEU A 487 16.60 21.96 10.89
CA LEU A 487 16.24 21.11 12.03
C LEU A 487 16.97 21.53 13.30
N GLN A 488 18.27 21.78 13.22
CA GLN A 488 19.08 22.26 14.34
C GLN A 488 18.46 23.51 14.98
N CYS A 489 18.17 24.53 14.16
CA CYS A 489 17.54 25.75 14.67
C CYS A 489 16.12 25.51 15.19
N ALA A 490 15.37 24.56 14.61
CA ALA A 490 14.06 24.20 15.12
C ALA A 490 14.17 23.59 16.53
N VAL A 491 15.11 22.66 16.73
CA VAL A 491 15.35 22.03 18.04
C VAL A 491 15.78 23.08 19.06
N GLN A 492 16.68 24.00 18.68
CA GLN A 492 17.08 25.14 19.52
C GLN A 492 15.88 26.00 19.95
N TYR A 493 15.03 26.37 18.98
CA TYR A 493 13.83 27.14 19.26
C TYR A 493 12.90 26.42 20.23
N TYR A 494 12.64 25.13 20.04
CA TYR A 494 11.79 24.35 20.94
C TYR A 494 12.40 24.18 22.33
N TYR A 495 13.72 24.00 22.42
CA TYR A 495 14.44 23.93 23.69
C TYR A 495 14.26 25.24 24.49
N VAL A 496 14.50 26.39 23.86
CA VAL A 496 14.37 27.71 24.51
C VAL A 496 12.92 28.01 24.86
N THR A 497 11.97 27.78 23.95
CA THR A 497 10.55 28.08 24.20
C THR A 497 9.88 27.13 25.19
N LYS A 498 10.49 25.99 25.50
CA LYS A 498 10.01 25.02 26.49
C LYS A 498 10.86 25.00 27.76
N GLU A 499 11.78 25.97 27.94
CA GLU A 499 12.71 26.01 29.05
C GLU A 499 12.03 25.90 30.43
N GLU A 500 10.94 26.65 30.66
CA GLU A 500 10.18 26.57 31.92
C GLU A 500 9.63 25.16 32.19
N HIS A 501 9.11 24.51 31.15
CA HIS A 501 8.58 23.15 31.26
C HIS A 501 9.70 22.13 31.47
N ILE A 502 10.83 22.30 30.80
CA ILE A 502 12.03 21.46 30.96
C ILE A 502 12.54 21.57 32.41
N ASN A 503 12.73 22.78 32.91
CA ASN A 503 13.21 23.04 34.28
C ASN A 503 12.27 22.39 35.32
N ALA A 504 10.95 22.47 35.13
CA ALA A 504 9.98 21.82 36.01
C ALA A 504 10.08 20.29 35.98
N GLN A 505 10.34 19.67 34.81
CA GLN A 505 10.56 18.23 34.70
C GLN A 505 11.89 17.80 35.33
N GLU A 506 12.95 18.61 35.17
CA GLU A 506 14.25 18.36 35.81
C GLU A 506 14.15 18.45 37.34
N GLU A 507 13.45 19.44 37.88
CA GLU A 507 13.23 19.56 39.33
C GLU A 507 12.49 18.34 39.88
N LYS A 508 11.40 17.93 39.21
CA LYS A 508 10.67 16.71 39.56
C LYS A 508 11.56 15.47 39.52
N PHE A 509 12.37 15.34 38.48
CA PHE A 509 13.33 14.24 38.35
C PHE A 509 14.35 14.21 39.49
N SER A 510 14.93 15.36 39.85
CA SER A 510 15.88 15.50 40.97
C SER A 510 15.24 15.17 42.31
N GLN A 511 13.97 15.52 42.54
CA GLN A 511 13.22 15.14 43.74
C GLN A 511 13.03 13.62 43.85
N GLU A 512 12.79 12.94 42.73
CA GLU A 512 12.55 11.49 42.69
C GLU A 512 13.84 10.64 42.77
N HIS A 513 14.95 11.12 42.18
CA HIS A 513 16.18 10.33 42.00
C HIS A 513 17.40 10.86 42.79
N GLY A 514 17.28 12.04 43.39
CA GLY A 514 18.36 12.71 44.14
C GLY A 514 19.30 13.54 43.26
N ASN A 515 19.99 14.49 43.88
CA ASN A 515 20.82 15.50 43.20
C ASN A 515 22.09 14.97 42.49
N GLY A 516 22.40 13.68 42.61
CA GLY A 516 23.58 13.04 42.01
C GLY A 516 23.32 12.35 40.67
N THR A 517 22.06 12.16 40.28
CA THR A 517 21.69 11.48 39.04
C THR A 517 21.44 12.49 37.94
N VAL A 518 22.10 12.30 36.80
CA VAL A 518 21.93 13.15 35.61
C VAL A 518 20.65 12.74 34.89
N GLY A 519 19.67 13.66 34.82
CA GLY A 519 18.48 13.51 33.99
C GLY A 519 18.80 13.75 32.51
N VAL A 520 18.24 12.91 31.63
CA VAL A 520 18.30 13.10 30.18
C VAL A 520 17.05 13.88 29.76
N ILE A 521 17.23 15.09 29.23
CA ILE A 521 16.16 15.85 28.60
C ILE A 521 15.88 15.23 27.24
N CYS A 522 14.65 14.81 26.99
CA CYS A 522 14.23 14.26 25.71
C CYS A 522 13.27 15.21 24.99
N LEU A 523 13.67 15.65 23.79
CA LEU A 523 12.82 16.36 22.85
C LEU A 523 12.40 15.41 21.72
N ASN A 524 11.18 14.89 21.81
CA ASN A 524 10.66 13.89 20.89
C ASN A 524 9.69 14.50 19.87
N PHE A 525 10.16 14.63 18.63
CA PHE A 525 9.43 15.19 17.49
C PHE A 525 8.66 14.13 16.68
N THR A 526 8.64 12.86 17.12
CA THR A 526 7.91 11.79 16.40
C THR A 526 6.39 11.93 16.50
N SER A 527 5.91 12.77 17.42
CA SER A 527 4.53 13.21 17.59
C SER A 527 4.42 14.74 17.47
N TYR A 528 3.18 15.23 17.35
CA TYR A 528 2.87 16.64 17.53
C TYR A 528 1.64 16.80 18.45
N PRO A 529 1.67 17.68 19.47
CA PRO A 529 2.78 18.55 19.88
C PRO A 529 4.07 17.79 20.25
N VAL A 530 5.20 18.48 20.26
CA VAL A 530 6.51 17.88 20.64
C VAL A 530 6.42 17.39 22.08
N ASP A 531 6.80 16.13 22.29
CA ASP A 531 6.83 15.52 23.61
C ASP A 531 8.16 15.87 24.31
N VAL A 532 8.06 16.43 25.51
CA VAL A 532 9.19 16.94 26.31
C VAL A 532 9.17 16.21 27.63
N SER A 533 10.24 15.48 27.93
CA SER A 533 10.36 14.70 29.17
C SER A 533 11.78 14.74 29.72
N VAL A 534 11.92 14.43 31.00
CA VAL A 534 13.22 14.21 31.65
C VAL A 534 13.17 12.85 32.33
N GLY A 535 14.16 12.01 32.07
CA GLY A 535 14.20 10.64 32.58
C GLY A 535 15.61 10.08 32.67
N VAL A 536 15.74 8.88 33.24
CA VAL A 536 17.01 8.16 33.22
C VAL A 536 17.32 7.71 31.80
N PHE A 537 18.61 7.62 31.47
CA PHE A 537 19.06 7.17 30.14
C PHE A 537 18.35 5.89 29.69
N GLU A 538 18.31 4.86 30.54
CA GLU A 538 17.65 3.58 30.21
C GLU A 538 16.17 3.69 29.82
N THR A 539 15.44 4.71 30.28
CA THR A 539 14.03 4.93 29.91
C THR A 539 13.86 5.10 28.40
N TYR A 540 14.85 5.70 27.72
CA TYR A 540 14.75 6.07 26.31
C TYR A 540 15.27 5.00 25.35
N ARG A 541 15.79 3.88 25.87
CA ARG A 541 16.31 2.75 25.08
C ARG A 541 15.28 2.24 24.06
N TYR A 542 14.05 2.01 24.51
CA TYR A 542 12.97 1.46 23.68
C TYR A 542 12.42 2.42 22.62
N ILE A 543 12.68 3.71 22.75
CA ILE A 543 12.20 4.74 21.81
C ILE A 543 13.16 4.87 20.62
N THR A 544 14.43 4.54 20.80
CA THR A 544 15.49 4.99 19.90
C THR A 544 16.24 3.87 19.16
N PHE A 545 16.38 2.64 19.68
CA PHE A 545 17.24 1.61 19.02
C PHE A 545 16.89 0.12 19.23
N GLU A 546 17.40 -0.71 18.31
CA GLU A 546 17.17 -2.16 18.17
C GLU A 546 18.21 -3.03 18.94
N SER A 547 19.32 -2.47 19.47
CA SER A 547 20.31 -3.25 20.25
C SER A 547 21.02 -2.47 21.36
N GLU A 548 21.44 -3.18 22.40
CA GLU A 548 22.15 -2.62 23.57
C GLU A 548 23.48 -1.96 23.20
N ALA A 549 24.24 -2.60 22.31
CA ALA A 549 25.55 -2.10 21.89
C ALA A 549 25.46 -0.72 21.21
N GLN A 550 24.41 -0.48 20.40
CA GLN A 550 24.20 0.84 19.79
C GLN A 550 23.83 1.89 20.83
N TRP A 551 23.07 1.51 21.85
CA TRP A 551 22.67 2.41 22.93
C TRP A 551 23.88 2.83 23.78
N SER A 552 24.70 1.86 24.22
CA SER A 552 25.92 2.14 24.98
C SER A 552 26.92 2.98 24.19
N ALA A 553 27.10 2.71 22.89
CA ALA A 553 27.99 3.51 22.04
C ALA A 553 27.56 4.99 21.94
N ARG A 554 26.27 5.30 22.04
CA ARG A 554 25.79 6.70 22.06
C ARG A 554 26.13 7.41 23.36
N TRP A 555 26.06 6.69 24.48
CA TRP A 555 26.48 7.21 25.78
C TRP A 555 27.97 7.52 25.79
N GLU A 556 28.78 6.60 25.26
CA GLU A 556 30.22 6.79 25.09
C GLU A 556 30.52 7.98 24.17
N GLU A 557 29.91 8.05 22.98
CA GLU A 557 30.03 9.18 22.05
C GLU A 557 29.69 10.52 22.71
N ALA A 558 28.60 10.57 23.49
CA ALA A 558 28.21 11.80 24.18
C ALA A 558 29.23 12.20 25.27
N ASN A 559 29.76 11.24 26.02
CA ASN A 559 30.74 11.50 27.07
C ASN A 559 32.13 11.84 26.55
N GLU A 560 32.56 11.27 25.42
CA GLU A 560 33.81 11.66 24.75
C GLU A 560 33.76 13.12 24.29
N ASN A 561 32.58 13.59 23.89
CA ASN A 561 32.35 14.98 23.46
C ASN A 561 31.96 15.91 24.61
N ARG A 562 31.97 15.43 25.86
CA ARG A 562 31.73 16.27 27.04
C ARG A 562 32.92 17.22 27.19
N GLY A 563 32.66 18.53 27.11
CA GLY A 563 33.68 19.55 27.35
C GLY A 563 34.35 19.39 28.72
N SER A 564 35.48 20.07 28.92
CA SER A 564 36.27 20.01 30.16
C SER A 564 35.58 20.62 31.39
N GLU A 565 34.40 21.24 31.23
CA GLU A 565 33.66 21.88 32.31
C GLU A 565 32.52 21.00 32.85
N THR A 566 32.33 21.05 34.16
CA THR A 566 31.42 20.19 34.93
C THR A 566 29.95 20.64 34.86
N GLY A 567 29.63 21.71 34.13
CA GLY A 567 28.27 22.23 33.94
C GLY A 567 27.71 21.85 32.57
N GLY A 568 26.47 21.36 32.52
CA GLY A 568 25.79 21.07 31.26
C GLY A 568 24.58 20.17 31.46
N ARG A 569 23.64 20.21 30.52
CA ARG A 569 22.46 19.33 30.48
C ARG A 569 22.65 18.28 29.41
N LEU A 570 22.18 17.06 29.68
CA LEU A 570 22.24 15.97 28.71
C LEU A 570 20.96 15.95 27.87
N LEU A 571 21.08 16.24 26.57
CA LEU A 571 19.95 16.35 25.65
C LEU A 571 19.91 15.18 24.68
N LEU A 572 18.76 14.50 24.61
CA LEU A 572 18.37 13.54 23.59
C LEU A 572 17.34 14.19 22.65
N THR A 573 17.67 14.27 21.36
CA THR A 573 16.75 14.74 20.31
C THR A 573 16.30 13.55 19.46
N ILE A 574 15.00 13.43 19.20
CA ILE A 574 14.41 12.36 18.37
C ILE A 574 13.58 12.99 17.26
N ILE A 575 14.00 12.85 15.99
CA ILE A 575 13.36 13.45 14.82
C ILE A 575 12.80 12.36 13.90
N PRO A 576 11.53 12.45 13.46
CA PRO A 576 10.95 11.44 12.57
C PRO A 576 11.72 11.38 11.25
N CYS A 577 12.20 10.20 10.83
CA CYS A 577 12.96 10.04 9.59
C CYS A 577 12.71 8.67 8.97
N GLY A 578 11.46 8.44 8.57
CA GLY A 578 11.03 7.12 8.14
C GLY A 578 10.90 6.15 9.32
N ARG A 579 11.20 4.86 9.09
CA ARG A 579 11.04 3.80 10.12
C ARG A 579 12.02 3.91 11.27
N ARG A 580 13.12 4.63 11.09
CA ARG A 580 14.14 4.85 12.12
C ARG A 580 14.28 6.36 12.33
N PRO A 581 13.90 6.89 13.50
CA PRO A 581 14.08 8.30 13.75
C PRO A 581 15.57 8.66 13.76
N LEU A 582 15.88 9.90 13.38
CA LEU A 582 17.20 10.47 13.64
C LEU A 582 17.30 10.80 15.11
N THR A 583 18.37 10.35 15.75
CA THR A 583 18.60 10.55 17.18
C THR A 583 19.99 11.09 17.43
N LYS A 584 20.07 12.08 18.32
CA LYS A 584 21.33 12.65 18.79
C LYS A 584 21.29 12.82 20.31
N LEU A 585 22.27 12.24 20.99
CA LEU A 585 22.55 12.45 22.40
C LEU A 585 23.79 13.34 22.51
N GLN A 586 23.72 14.40 23.30
CA GLN A 586 24.84 15.32 23.49
C GLN A 586 24.71 16.11 24.80
N TRP A 587 25.84 16.49 25.38
CA TRP A 587 25.90 17.49 26.44
C TRP A 587 25.79 18.88 25.83
N ILE A 588 24.99 19.74 26.45
CA ILE A 588 24.83 21.14 26.07
C ILE A 588 25.04 22.05 27.28
N GLU A 589 25.76 23.15 27.10
CA GLU A 589 25.85 24.20 28.10
C GLU A 589 24.79 25.27 27.80
N ASN A 590 24.61 25.58 26.52
CA ASN A 590 23.66 26.56 26.02
C ASN A 590 22.92 26.02 24.78
N ALA A 591 21.80 26.68 24.43
CA ALA A 591 21.02 26.30 23.24
C ALA A 591 21.83 26.37 21.94
N SER A 592 22.85 27.24 21.84
CA SER A 592 23.75 27.33 20.68
C SER A 592 24.50 26.04 20.36
N ASP A 593 24.69 25.18 21.36
CA ASP A 593 25.55 24.00 21.28
C ASP A 593 24.80 22.78 20.69
N ILE A 594 23.48 22.89 20.58
CA ILE A 594 22.62 21.84 20.05
C ILE A 594 23.01 21.53 18.60
N ALA A 595 23.41 20.29 18.34
CA ALA A 595 23.54 19.69 17.00
C ALA A 595 22.42 18.66 16.73
N VAL A 596 22.18 18.34 15.44
CA VAL A 596 21.16 17.38 14.97
C VAL A 596 21.76 16.37 14.01
#